data_AF-G2M2H0-F1
#
_entry.id   AF-G2M2H0-F1
#
_cell.length_a   1.000
_cell.length_b   1.000
_cell.length_c   1.000
_cell.angle_alpha   90.00
_cell.angle_beta   90.00
_cell.angle_gamma   90.00
#
_symmetry.space_group_name_H-M   'P 1'
#
loop_
_entity.id
_entity.type
_entity.pdbx_description
1 polymer ?
#
loop_
_entity_poly.entity_id
_entity_poly.type
_entity_poly.pdbx_seq_one_letter_code
_entity_poly.pdbx_strand_id
1 'polypeptide(L)'
;MFGTTLNSEGGLYYFCATEDLARIYYHNELLEFTDCPEYRGKHKGVVEVPLKEFVEDVLKISREYLEKYAPLIAKIQIEHGETPERYDYLWELYREVEELYEKKFGPDKERPPGR
;
A
#
# COMPACT_ATOMS: atom_id res chain seq x y z
N MET A 1 14.26 3.49 -11.60
CA MET A 1 13.25 4.24 -10.84
C MET A 1 11.89 3.77 -11.32
N PHE A 2 11.09 3.18 -10.44
CA PHE A 2 9.72 2.74 -10.75
C PHE A 2 8.74 3.72 -10.11
N GLY A 3 7.61 3.98 -10.76
CA GLY A 3 6.61 4.86 -10.20
C GLY A 3 5.18 4.47 -10.57
N THR A 4 4.26 4.81 -9.68
CA THR A 4 2.82 4.58 -9.84
C THR A 4 2.04 5.69 -9.16
N THR A 5 0.74 5.78 -9.44
CA THR A 5 -0.18 6.76 -8.86
C THR A 5 -1.33 6.05 -8.15
N LEU A 6 -1.71 6.54 -6.98
CA LEU A 6 -2.98 6.23 -6.33
C LEU A 6 -3.84 7.49 -6.35
N ASN A 7 -5.04 7.36 -6.90
CA ASN A 7 -6.08 8.39 -6.82
C ASN A 7 -7.12 7.91 -5.82
N SER A 8 -7.39 8.71 -4.80
CA SER A 8 -8.53 8.54 -3.91
C SER A 8 -9.45 9.75 -4.02
N GLU A 9 -10.66 9.64 -3.51
CA GLU A 9 -11.54 10.80 -3.40
C GLU A 9 -10.86 11.87 -2.52
N GLY A 10 -10.57 13.03 -3.10
CA GLY A 10 -9.88 14.15 -2.43
C GLY A 10 -8.36 13.98 -2.25
N GLY A 11 -7.72 13.00 -2.88
CA GLY A 11 -6.28 12.75 -2.72
C GLY A 11 -5.58 12.19 -3.96
N LEU A 12 -4.41 12.75 -4.29
CA LEU A 12 -3.50 12.27 -5.32
C LEU A 12 -2.17 11.89 -4.68
N TYR A 13 -1.71 10.68 -4.93
CA TYR A 13 -0.44 10.17 -4.42
C TYR A 13 0.39 9.63 -5.59
N TYR A 14 1.62 10.13 -5.72
CA TYR A 14 2.59 9.62 -6.68
C TYR A 14 3.73 8.94 -5.92
N PHE A 15 3.93 7.66 -6.19
CA PHE A 15 4.94 6.83 -5.55
C PHE A 15 6.13 6.69 -6.48
N CYS A 16 7.34 6.88 -5.95
CA CYS A 16 8.60 6.54 -6.59
C CYS A 16 9.39 5.61 -5.68
N ALA A 17 9.99 4.57 -6.25
CA ALA A 17 10.92 3.71 -5.52
C ALA A 17 12.33 3.72 -6.13
N THR A 18 13.32 3.77 -5.24
CA THR A 18 14.74 3.42 -5.52
C THR A 18 15.01 1.99 -5.02
N GLU A 19 16.28 1.60 -4.86
CA GLU A 19 16.62 0.28 -4.32
C GLU A 19 16.20 0.11 -2.85
N ASP A 20 16.24 1.19 -2.08
CA ASP A 20 16.18 1.22 -0.62
C ASP A 20 15.14 2.18 -0.06
N LEU A 21 14.58 3.08 -0.87
CA LEU A 21 13.68 4.15 -0.43
C LEU A 21 12.38 4.17 -1.25
N ALA A 22 11.26 4.38 -0.57
CA ALA A 22 10.00 4.78 -1.16
C ALA A 22 9.75 6.26 -0.89
N ARG A 23 9.51 7.02 -1.95
CA ARG A 23 9.17 8.44 -1.92
C ARG A 23 7.74 8.63 -2.40
N ILE A 24 6.88 9.18 -1.55
CA ILE A 24 5.47 9.44 -1.84
C ILE A 24 5.26 10.95 -1.91
N TYR A 25 4.93 11.46 -3.08
CA TYR A 25 4.45 12.82 -3.26
C TYR A 25 2.93 12.78 -3.10
N TYR A 26 2.39 13.63 -2.24
CA TYR A 26 0.94 13.68 -2.01
C TYR A 26 0.38 15.07 -2.25
N HIS A 27 -0.88 15.08 -2.66
CA HIS A 27 -1.77 16.23 -2.71
C HIS A 27 -3.11 15.81 -2.10
N ASN A 28 -3.60 16.54 -1.11
CA ASN A 28 -4.86 16.32 -0.42
C ASN A 28 -5.71 17.56 -0.58
N GLU A 29 -6.72 17.47 -1.45
CA GLU A 29 -7.60 18.58 -1.79
C GLU A 29 -8.47 18.99 -0.60
N LEU A 30 -8.87 18.04 0.24
CA LEU A 30 -9.68 18.33 1.43
C LEU A 30 -8.94 19.23 2.43
N LEU A 31 -7.63 19.03 2.58
CA LEU A 31 -6.77 19.88 3.41
C LEU A 31 -6.36 21.18 2.73
N GLU A 32 -6.52 21.31 1.42
CA GLU A 32 -6.23 22.56 0.71
C GLU A 32 -7.24 23.65 1.09
N PHE A 33 -8.51 23.26 1.20
CA PHE A 33 -9.62 24.15 1.51
C PHE A 33 -10.02 24.16 3.00
N THR A 34 -9.19 23.59 3.88
CA THR A 34 -9.51 23.51 5.31
C THR A 34 -9.30 24.86 6.03
N ASP A 35 -10.21 25.19 6.94
CA ASP A 35 -10.08 26.33 7.85
C ASP A 35 -9.27 25.99 9.12
N CYS A 36 -8.89 24.71 9.31
CA CYS A 36 -8.15 24.26 10.48
C CYS A 36 -6.69 24.77 10.45
N PRO A 37 -6.27 25.65 11.39
CA PRO A 37 -4.94 26.27 11.36
C PRO A 37 -3.78 25.27 11.40
N GLU A 38 -3.94 24.14 12.09
CA GLU A 38 -2.94 23.09 12.25
C GLU A 38 -2.63 22.34 10.95
N TYR A 39 -3.50 22.44 9.94
CA TYR A 39 -3.34 21.81 8.62
C TYR A 39 -2.99 22.81 7.51
N ARG A 40 -2.92 24.11 7.82
CA ARG A 40 -2.59 25.14 6.83
C ARG A 40 -1.23 24.85 6.16
N GLY A 41 -1.25 24.72 4.84
CA GLY A 41 -0.06 24.41 4.03
C GLY A 41 0.38 22.94 4.03
N LYS A 42 -0.33 22.04 4.73
CA LYS A 42 -0.05 20.59 4.80
C LYS A 42 -0.87 19.77 3.79
N HIS A 43 -1.49 20.44 2.80
CA HIS A 43 -2.24 19.78 1.73
C HIS A 43 -1.35 19.08 0.72
N LYS A 44 -0.03 19.32 0.72
CA LYS A 44 0.89 18.64 -0.18
C LYS A 44 2.27 18.49 0.43
N GLY A 45 3.02 17.51 -0.04
CA GLY A 45 4.38 17.30 0.42
C GLY A 45 4.99 16.01 -0.12
N VAL A 46 6.12 15.65 0.48
CA VAL A 46 6.86 14.43 0.18
C VAL A 46 7.08 13.67 1.47
N VAL A 47 6.78 12.37 1.46
CA VAL A 47 7.12 11.43 2.52
C VAL A 47 8.18 10.48 1.98
N GLU A 48 9.25 10.27 2.75
CA GLU A 48 10.31 9.32 2.41
C GLU A 48 10.39 8.28 3.53
N VAL A 49 10.33 7.01 3.16
CA VAL A 49 10.42 5.87 4.08
C VAL A 49 11.28 4.77 3.47
N PRO A 50 11.96 3.94 4.28
CA PRO A 50 12.67 2.78 3.77
C PRO A 50 11.73 1.87 2.96
N LEU A 51 12.17 1.42 1.78
CA LEU A 51 11.35 0.59 0.89
C LEU A 51 10.93 -0.72 1.59
N LYS A 52 11.82 -1.28 2.42
CA LYS A 52 11.53 -2.48 3.20
C LYS A 52 10.33 -2.27 4.13
N GLU A 53 10.38 -1.22 4.95
CA GLU A 53 9.31 -0.86 5.90
C GLU A 53 8.01 -0.54 5.17
N PHE A 54 8.08 0.19 4.04
CA PHE A 54 6.92 0.49 3.22
C PHE A 54 6.22 -0.78 2.71
N VAL A 55 6.98 -1.74 2.19
CA VAL A 55 6.40 -3.00 1.67
C VAL A 55 5.84 -3.85 2.81
N GLU A 56 6.49 -3.89 3.98
CA GLU A 56 5.97 -4.58 5.17
C GLU A 56 4.60 -4.02 5.60
N ASP A 57 4.46 -2.69 5.63
CA ASP A 57 3.19 -2.02 5.96
C ASP A 57 2.11 -2.32 4.91
N VAL A 58 2.46 -2.28 3.62
CA VAL A 58 1.52 -2.62 2.53
C VAL A 58 1.04 -4.07 2.65
N LEU A 59 1.95 -5.02 2.88
CA LEU A 59 1.60 -6.44 3.06
C LEU A 59 0.71 -6.62 4.29
N LYS A 60 1.05 -5.98 5.42
CA LYS A 60 0.25 -6.04 6.65
C LYS A 60 -1.18 -5.54 6.43
N ILE A 61 -1.34 -4.36 5.85
CA ILE A 61 -2.67 -3.76 5.59
C ILE A 61 -3.45 -4.60 4.60
N SER A 62 -2.81 -5.08 3.53
CA SER A 62 -3.44 -5.92 2.51
C SER A 62 -3.95 -7.23 3.10
N ARG A 63 -3.14 -7.89 3.94
CA ARG A 63 -3.53 -9.12 4.62
C ARG A 63 -4.72 -8.90 5.55
N GLU A 64 -4.67 -7.84 6.35
CA GLU A 64 -5.79 -7.50 7.25
C GLU A 64 -7.09 -7.28 6.47
N TYR A 65 -7.01 -6.56 5.34
CA TYR A 65 -8.15 -6.36 4.45
C TYR A 65 -8.69 -7.69 3.92
N LEU A 66 -7.82 -8.53 3.36
CA LEU A 66 -8.22 -9.79 2.74
C LEU A 66 -8.81 -10.79 3.74
N GLU A 67 -8.27 -10.85 4.95
CA GLU A 67 -8.71 -11.81 5.98
C GLU A 67 -9.94 -11.32 6.76
N LYS A 68 -10.05 -10.01 7.05
CA LYS A 68 -11.09 -9.48 7.95
C LYS A 68 -12.18 -8.69 7.23
N TYR A 69 -11.78 -7.72 6.41
CA TYR A 69 -12.73 -6.74 5.85
C TYR A 69 -13.41 -7.24 4.58
N ALA A 70 -12.69 -7.87 3.66
CA ALA A 70 -13.25 -8.40 2.42
C ALA A 70 -14.40 -9.41 2.65
N PRO A 71 -14.29 -10.39 3.58
CA PRO A 71 -15.41 -11.30 3.86
C PRO A 71 -16.61 -10.60 4.52
N LEU A 72 -16.34 -9.59 5.37
CA LEU A 72 -17.40 -8.80 6.01
C LEU A 72 -18.17 -7.96 4.99
N ILE A 73 -17.46 -7.30 4.08
CA ILE A 73 -18.05 -6.53 2.97
C ILE A 73 -18.91 -7.46 2.10
N ALA A 74 -18.36 -8.62 1.71
CA ALA A 74 -19.10 -9.61 0.93
C ALA A 74 -20.40 -10.06 1.63
N LYS A 75 -20.37 -10.25 2.95
CA LYS A 75 -21.56 -10.59 3.73
C LYS A 75 -22.61 -9.46 3.70
N ILE A 76 -22.18 -8.21 3.90
CA ILE A 76 -23.07 -7.04 3.83
C ILE A 76 -23.70 -6.94 2.44
N GLN A 77 -22.92 -7.12 1.37
CA GLN A 77 -23.43 -7.11 0.00
C GLN A 77 -24.53 -8.16 -0.20
N ILE A 78 -24.33 -9.39 0.25
CA ILE A 78 -25.35 -10.45 0.18
C ILE A 78 -26.62 -10.07 0.95
N GLU A 79 -26.47 -9.53 2.17
CA GLU A 79 -27.61 -9.11 3.02
C GLU A 79 -28.44 -8.01 2.35
N HIS A 80 -27.81 -7.17 1.52
CA HIS A 80 -28.45 -6.11 0.74
C HIS A 80 -28.90 -6.56 -0.66
N GLY A 81 -28.78 -7.85 -1.00
CA GLY A 81 -29.18 -8.39 -2.30
C GLY A 81 -28.22 -8.07 -3.45
N GLU A 82 -26.99 -7.67 -3.14
CA GLU A 82 -25.93 -7.39 -4.09
C GLU A 82 -25.09 -8.65 -4.37
N THR A 83 -24.38 -8.64 -5.51
CA THR A 83 -23.42 -9.70 -5.85
C THR A 83 -22.06 -9.35 -5.25
N PRO A 84 -21.49 -10.20 -4.38
CA PRO A 84 -20.18 -9.92 -3.80
C PRO A 84 -19.08 -9.81 -4.83
N GLU A 85 -18.17 -8.87 -4.59
CA GLU A 85 -16.93 -8.82 -5.35
C GLU A 85 -16.07 -10.06 -5.09
N ARG A 86 -15.38 -10.52 -6.13
CA ARG A 86 -14.40 -11.61 -6.03
C ARG A 86 -13.01 -11.02 -5.83
N TYR A 87 -12.49 -11.17 -4.61
CA TYR A 87 -11.17 -10.66 -4.22
C TYR A 87 -10.02 -11.64 -4.50
N ASP A 88 -10.24 -12.68 -5.34
CA ASP A 88 -9.23 -13.70 -5.64
C ASP A 88 -7.95 -13.09 -6.25
N TYR A 89 -8.11 -12.09 -7.13
CA TYR A 89 -6.98 -11.39 -7.74
C TYR A 89 -6.15 -10.58 -6.73
N LEU A 90 -6.77 -10.08 -5.65
CA LEU A 90 -6.05 -9.38 -4.58
C LEU A 90 -5.16 -10.34 -3.79
N TRP A 91 -5.60 -11.58 -3.59
CA TRP A 91 -4.77 -12.64 -3.01
C TRP A 91 -3.58 -13.01 -3.91
N GLU A 92 -3.78 -13.02 -5.24
CA GLU A 92 -2.69 -13.24 -6.20
C GLU A 92 -1.65 -12.12 -6.12
N LEU A 93 -2.09 -10.85 -6.14
CA LEU A 93 -1.20 -9.69 -5.98
C LEU A 93 -0.47 -9.70 -4.63
N TYR A 94 -1.16 -10.04 -3.54
CA TYR A 94 -0.53 -10.16 -2.21
C TYR A 94 0.62 -11.17 -2.24
N ARG A 95 0.39 -12.38 -2.78
CA ARG A 95 1.41 -13.43 -2.85
C ARG A 95 2.58 -13.02 -3.74
N GLU A 96 2.31 -12.37 -4.87
CA GLU A 96 3.37 -11.86 -5.76
C GLU A 96 4.27 -10.85 -5.03
N VAL A 97 3.70 -9.89 -4.32
CA VAL A 97 4.46 -8.89 -3.56
C VAL A 97 5.24 -9.54 -2.42
N GLU A 98 4.64 -10.49 -1.70
CA GLU A 98 5.29 -11.25 -0.61
C GLU A 98 6.50 -12.04 -1.13
N GLU A 99 6.37 -12.73 -2.26
CA GLU A 99 7.49 -13.44 -2.89
C GLU A 99 8.62 -12.49 -3.32
N LEU A 100 8.28 -11.34 -3.90
CA LEU A 100 9.26 -10.33 -4.31
C LEU A 100 9.97 -9.71 -3.11
N TYR A 101 9.24 -9.48 -2.02
CA TYR A 101 9.81 -9.00 -0.76
C TYR A 101 10.82 -10.01 -0.21
N GLU A 102 10.47 -11.29 -0.11
CA GLU A 102 11.37 -12.34 0.37
C GLU A 102 12.62 -12.50 -0.52
N LYS A 103 12.46 -12.42 -1.85
CA LYS A 103 13.60 -12.46 -2.78
C LYS A 103 14.56 -11.29 -2.60
N LYS A 104 14.05 -10.13 -2.20
CA LYS A 104 14.84 -8.89 -2.09
C LYS A 104 15.42 -8.68 -0.69
N PHE A 105 14.66 -8.98 0.36
CA PHE A 105 14.98 -8.63 1.75
C PHE A 105 15.08 -9.84 2.67
N GLY A 106 14.76 -11.04 2.19
CA GLY A 106 14.91 -12.29 2.94
C GLY A 106 16.37 -12.66 3.15
N PRO A 107 16.65 -13.61 4.06
CA PRO A 107 18.02 -14.07 4.32
C PRO A 107 18.62 -14.73 3.06
N ASP A 108 19.89 -14.43 2.77
CA ASP A 108 20.66 -15.07 1.69
C ASP A 108 20.62 -16.60 1.88
N LYS A 109 19.86 -17.31 1.03
CA LYS A 109 19.82 -18.78 1.02
C LYS A 109 21.07 -19.40 0.35
N GLU A 110 21.99 -18.59 -0.19
CA GLU A 110 23.15 -19.04 -0.97
C GLU A 110 24.49 -18.34 -0.63
N ARG A 111 24.93 -18.41 0.63
CA ARG A 111 26.39 -18.40 0.89
C ARG A 111 26.83 -19.78 1.37
N PRO A 112 27.48 -20.61 0.55
CA PRO A 112 28.22 -21.74 1.09
C PRO A 112 29.27 -21.20 2.08
N PRO A 113 29.53 -21.90 3.21
CA PRO A 113 30.53 -21.48 4.17
C PRO A 113 31.87 -21.33 3.44
N GLY A 114 32.49 -20.16 3.63
CA GLY A 114 33.76 -19.80 3.02
C GLY A 114 34.83 -20.87 3.24
N ARG A 115 35.59 -21.11 2.17
CA ARG A 115 36.75 -22.00 2.11
C ARG A 115 37.82 -21.65 3.13
#